data_AF-A0A0Q4L314-F1
#
_entry.id   AF-A0A0Q4L314-F1
#
_cell.length_a   1.000
_cell.length_b   1.000
_cell.length_c   1.000
_cell.angle_alpha   90.00
_cell.angle_beta   90.00
_cell.angle_gamma   90.00
#
_symmetry.space_group_name_H-M   'P 1'
#
loop_
_entity.id
_entity.type
_entity.pdbx_description
1 polymer ?
#
loop_
_entity_poly.entity_id
_entity_poly.type
_entity_poly.pdbx_seq_one_letter_code
_entity_poly.pdbx_strand_id
1 'polypeptide(L)'
;MKNLFNQVMGLRSSVVVILLFITMQANAQRFRGKIEYYSSAISEFDGKIKSIDHVQIEYYLSALSEFNGKVKAIGNISVEYYLSAIPEFNGKIKSIGNKNVEYYLSALPGITGKIKSIGSVKFEYNFSNSPQSDGKVKSIQNEGDDLDSEDALDNYYLIERLNRQ
;
A
#
# COMPACT_ATOMS: atom_id res chain seq x y z
N MET A 1 -22.99 -21.80 15.03
CA MET A 1 -22.05 -21.52 13.94
C MET A 1 -21.69 -20.04 13.99
N LYS A 2 -20.50 -19.73 14.50
CA LYS A 2 -20.01 -18.34 14.58
C LYS A 2 -19.55 -17.96 13.17
N ASN A 3 -20.20 -16.96 12.59
CA ASN A 3 -19.90 -16.47 11.24
C ASN A 3 -18.44 -15.96 11.20
N LEU A 4 -17.62 -16.55 10.33
CA LEU A 4 -16.24 -16.11 10.03
C LEU A 4 -16.17 -14.62 9.65
N PHE A 5 -17.30 -14.02 9.27
CA PHE A 5 -17.44 -12.60 8.96
C PHE A 5 -17.25 -11.65 10.16
N ASN A 6 -17.51 -12.12 11.38
CA ASN A 6 -17.39 -11.27 12.58
C ASN A 6 -15.97 -11.21 13.15
N GLN A 7 -15.02 -12.01 12.64
CA GLN A 7 -13.61 -11.92 13.03
C GLN A 7 -12.81 -10.90 12.19
N VAL A 8 -13.33 -10.45 11.05
CA VAL A 8 -12.65 -9.47 10.17
C VAL A 8 -12.97 -8.01 10.57
N MET A 9 -13.99 -7.79 11.41
CA MET A 9 -14.41 -6.45 11.86
C MET A 9 -13.84 -6.10 13.25
N GLY A 10 -12.63 -6.57 13.55
CA GLY A 10 -11.84 -6.12 14.69
C GLY A 10 -11.01 -4.90 14.35
N LEU A 11 -11.63 -3.76 14.00
CA LEU A 11 -11.08 -2.39 14.04
C LEU A 11 -9.63 -2.07 13.53
N ARG A 12 -8.93 -2.97 12.84
CA ARG A 12 -7.48 -2.79 12.51
C ARG A 12 -7.12 -2.96 11.03
N SER A 13 -8.00 -3.50 10.19
CA SER A 13 -7.74 -3.77 8.76
C SER A 13 -8.50 -2.82 7.78
N SER A 14 -9.25 -1.83 8.29
CA SER A 14 -10.15 -1.00 7.46
C SER A 14 -9.42 -0.15 6.40
N VAL A 15 -8.21 0.36 6.67
CA VAL A 15 -7.50 1.22 5.72
C VAL A 15 -6.85 0.44 4.58
N VAL A 16 -6.34 -0.76 4.85
CA VAL A 16 -5.79 -1.67 3.84
C VAL A 16 -6.90 -2.11 2.88
N VAL A 17 -8.07 -2.46 3.44
CA VAL A 17 -9.27 -2.78 2.67
C VAL A 17 -9.73 -1.59 1.82
N ILE A 18 -9.72 -0.37 2.35
CA ILE A 18 -10.05 0.84 1.58
C ILE A 18 -9.03 1.08 0.45
N LEU A 19 -7.73 0.95 0.71
CA LEU A 19 -6.68 1.07 -0.30
C LEU A 19 -6.81 0.00 -1.40
N LEU A 20 -7.16 -1.24 -1.05
CA LEU A 20 -7.45 -2.31 -2.00
C LEU A 20 -8.59 -1.90 -2.95
N PHE A 21 -9.67 -1.31 -2.44
CA PHE A 21 -10.78 -0.81 -3.26
C PHE A 21 -10.38 0.33 -4.21
N ILE A 22 -9.51 1.25 -3.79
CA ILE A 22 -9.00 2.32 -4.67
C ILE A 22 -8.26 1.73 -5.87
N THR A 23 -7.50 0.65 -5.66
CA THR A 23 -6.72 0.05 -6.75
C THR A 23 -7.55 -0.85 -7.67
N MET A 24 -8.66 -1.41 -7.21
CA MET A 24 -9.57 -2.23 -8.01
C MET A 24 -10.79 -1.41 -8.47
N GLN A 25 -10.63 -0.60 -9.52
CA GLN A 25 -11.76 0.10 -10.17
C GLN A 25 -12.86 -0.84 -10.70
N ALA A 26 -12.68 -2.16 -10.69
CA ALA A 26 -13.65 -3.14 -11.16
C ALA A 26 -13.80 -4.30 -10.15
N ASN A 27 -14.64 -4.10 -9.13
CA ASN A 27 -15.57 -5.09 -8.53
C ASN A 27 -16.18 -4.53 -7.23
N ALA A 28 -16.79 -3.33 -7.30
CA ALA A 28 -17.59 -2.78 -6.19
C ALA A 28 -18.83 -3.63 -5.83
N GLN A 29 -19.04 -4.77 -6.49
CA GLN A 29 -20.24 -5.60 -6.41
C GLN A 29 -20.49 -6.24 -5.03
N ARG A 30 -19.52 -6.17 -4.10
CA ARG A 30 -19.68 -6.67 -2.72
C ARG A 30 -19.63 -5.59 -1.63
N PHE A 31 -19.26 -4.36 -1.97
CA PHE A 31 -19.20 -3.29 -0.97
C PHE A 31 -20.62 -2.73 -0.72
N ARG A 32 -21.02 -2.69 0.55
CA ARG A 32 -22.30 -2.11 0.99
C ARG A 32 -22.03 -0.81 1.73
N GLY A 33 -21.79 0.26 0.97
CA GLY A 33 -21.60 1.61 1.50
C GLY A 33 -21.62 2.65 0.39
N LYS A 34 -21.59 3.93 0.77
CA LYS A 34 -21.58 5.06 -0.16
C LYS A 34 -20.16 5.28 -0.67
N ILE A 35 -19.98 5.37 -1.98
CA ILE A 35 -18.71 5.79 -2.59
C ILE A 35 -18.96 7.13 -3.27
N GLU A 36 -18.17 8.15 -2.92
CA GLU A 36 -18.18 9.43 -3.62
C GLU A 36 -16.90 9.57 -4.44
N TYR A 37 -17.01 10.22 -5.58
CA TYR A 37 -15.89 10.49 -6.48
C TYR A 37 -15.62 11.99 -6.56
N TYR A 38 -14.37 12.36 -6.78
CA TYR A 38 -14.02 13.72 -7.15
C TYR A 38 -14.58 14.02 -8.54
N SER A 39 -15.33 15.12 -8.65
CA SER A 39 -15.66 15.79 -9.89
C SER A 39 -14.92 17.11 -9.87
N SER A 40 -13.81 17.18 -10.60
CA SER A 40 -12.83 18.27 -10.49
C SER A 40 -12.37 18.71 -11.87
N ALA A 41 -12.14 20.01 -12.04
CA ALA A 41 -11.46 20.53 -13.23
C ALA A 41 -9.96 20.15 -13.26
N ILE A 42 -9.41 19.70 -12.12
CA ILE A 42 -8.06 19.16 -11.98
C ILE A 42 -8.10 17.68 -12.40
N SER A 43 -7.51 17.37 -13.55
CA SER A 43 -7.57 16.04 -14.17
C SER A 43 -6.97 14.94 -13.31
N GLU A 44 -6.01 15.27 -12.44
CA GLU A 44 -5.36 14.31 -11.56
C GLU A 44 -6.26 13.80 -10.43
N PHE A 45 -7.38 14.50 -10.16
CA PHE A 45 -8.36 14.06 -9.16
C PHE A 45 -9.65 13.55 -9.80
N ASP A 46 -9.97 13.96 -11.02
CA ASP A 46 -11.24 13.61 -11.64
C ASP A 46 -11.43 12.09 -11.74
N GLY A 47 -12.59 11.61 -11.28
CA GLY A 47 -12.91 10.18 -11.24
C GLY A 47 -12.19 9.38 -10.15
N LYS A 48 -11.34 9.99 -9.31
CA LYS A 48 -10.77 9.32 -8.13
C LYS A 48 -11.79 9.24 -7.00
N ILE A 49 -11.68 8.22 -6.15
CA ILE A 49 -12.55 8.06 -4.99
C ILE A 49 -12.26 9.17 -4.00
N LYS A 50 -13.26 9.99 -3.71
CA LYS A 50 -13.20 11.05 -2.71
C LYS A 50 -13.44 10.53 -1.30
N SER A 51 -14.42 9.64 -1.15
CA SER A 51 -14.78 9.09 0.15
C SER A 51 -15.44 7.72 0.02
N ILE A 52 -15.30 6.93 1.08
CA ILE A 52 -16.07 5.70 1.29
C ILE A 52 -16.77 5.86 2.64
N ASP A 53 -18.10 5.88 2.61
CA ASP A 53 -18.98 6.28 3.70
C ASP A 53 -18.55 7.63 4.31
N HIS A 54 -17.97 7.62 5.51
CA HIS A 54 -17.53 8.82 6.23
C HIS A 54 -16.01 9.01 6.17
N VAL A 55 -15.28 8.08 5.54
CA VAL A 55 -13.82 8.10 5.45
C VAL A 55 -13.42 8.85 4.19
N GLN A 56 -12.80 10.02 4.38
CA GLN A 56 -12.26 10.84 3.28
C GLN A 56 -10.94 10.29 2.77
N ILE A 57 -10.68 10.48 1.48
CA ILE A 57 -9.42 10.13 0.83
C ILE A 57 -8.84 11.41 0.25
N GLU A 58 -7.66 11.79 0.72
CA GLU A 58 -6.93 12.94 0.22
C GLU A 58 -5.87 12.48 -0.78
N TYR A 59 -5.61 13.32 -1.78
CA TYR A 59 -4.56 13.11 -2.77
C TYR A 59 -3.58 14.29 -2.77
N TYR A 60 -2.33 14.02 -3.14
CA TYR A 60 -1.33 15.05 -3.33
C TYR A 60 -1.64 15.89 -4.57
N LEU A 61 -1.69 17.22 -4.41
CA LEU A 61 -1.54 18.17 -5.51
C LEU A 61 -0.09 18.65 -5.48
N SER A 62 0.73 18.22 -6.44
CA SER A 62 2.18 18.44 -6.40
C SER A 62 2.70 18.84 -7.77
N ALA A 63 3.65 19.77 -7.81
CA ALA A 63 4.41 20.07 -9.02
C ALA A 63 5.40 18.95 -9.38
N LEU A 64 5.78 18.12 -8.41
CA LEU A 64 6.57 16.91 -8.62
C LEU A 64 5.65 15.78 -9.08
N SER A 65 5.91 15.28 -10.30
CA SER A 65 5.09 14.26 -10.95
C SER A 65 5.07 12.94 -10.19
N GLU A 66 6.12 12.65 -9.42
CA GLU A 66 6.25 11.43 -8.63
C GLU A 66 5.29 11.36 -7.45
N PHE A 67 4.69 12.49 -7.07
CA PHE A 67 3.68 12.58 -5.99
C PHE A 67 2.32 12.99 -6.49
N ASN A 68 2.22 13.71 -7.62
CA ASN A 68 0.96 14.30 -8.05
C ASN A 68 -0.12 13.24 -8.26
N GLY A 69 -1.28 13.44 -7.63
CA GLY A 69 -2.39 12.50 -7.65
C GLY A 69 -2.22 11.24 -6.79
N LYS A 70 -1.10 11.04 -6.08
CA LYS A 70 -0.95 9.91 -5.16
C LYS A 70 -1.78 10.09 -3.89
N VAL A 71 -2.19 8.99 -3.26
CA VAL A 71 -2.96 9.02 -2.02
C VAL A 71 -2.13 9.65 -0.91
N LYS A 72 -2.60 10.74 -0.33
CA LYS A 72 -1.96 11.47 0.77
C LYS A 72 -2.45 11.00 2.14
N ALA A 73 -3.75 10.75 2.26
CA ALA A 73 -4.35 10.31 3.51
C ALA A 73 -5.67 9.58 3.28
N ILE A 74 -6.03 8.72 4.23
CA ILE A 74 -7.33 8.05 4.31
C ILE A 74 -7.83 8.19 5.74
N GLY A 75 -8.88 8.97 5.93
CA GLY A 75 -9.33 9.38 7.26
C GLY A 75 -8.19 10.03 8.05
N ASN A 76 -7.82 9.44 9.17
CA ASN A 76 -6.72 9.90 10.03
C ASN A 76 -5.36 9.22 9.74
N ILE A 77 -5.28 8.37 8.72
CA ILE A 77 -4.05 7.65 8.35
C ILE A 77 -3.37 8.38 7.21
N SER A 78 -2.15 8.89 7.44
CA SER A 78 -1.30 9.51 6.43
C SER A 78 -0.57 8.45 5.59
N VAL A 79 -0.27 8.78 4.34
CA VAL A 79 0.64 8.03 3.47
C VAL A 79 1.76 8.97 3.06
N GLU A 80 3.00 8.62 3.41
CA GLU A 80 4.18 9.37 3.00
C GLU A 80 4.89 8.68 1.86
N TYR A 81 5.60 9.44 1.04
CA TYR A 81 6.43 8.93 -0.07
C TYR A 81 7.87 9.39 0.07
N TYR A 82 8.81 8.60 -0.44
CA TYR A 82 10.21 8.95 -0.53
C TYR A 82 10.43 10.03 -1.58
N LEU A 83 11.06 11.14 -1.18
CA LEU A 83 11.77 12.04 -2.08
C LEU A 83 13.24 11.64 -2.06
N SER A 84 13.71 11.00 -3.11
CA SER A 84 15.02 10.34 -3.14
C SER A 84 15.76 10.64 -4.43
N ALA A 85 17.08 10.87 -4.31
CA ALA A 85 17.97 10.95 -5.47
C ALA A 85 18.24 9.55 -6.09
N ILE A 86 17.96 8.48 -5.36
CA ILE A 86 18.02 7.10 -5.85
C ILE A 86 16.70 6.80 -6.58
N PRO A 87 16.71 6.61 -7.90
CA PRO A 87 15.49 6.43 -8.70
C PRO A 87 14.62 5.27 -8.24
N GLU A 88 15.24 4.19 -7.75
CA GLU A 88 14.55 3.00 -7.26
C GLU A 88 13.71 3.25 -6.00
N PHE A 89 13.88 4.39 -5.34
CA PHE A 89 13.10 4.77 -4.15
C PHE A 89 12.21 5.97 -4.37
N ASN A 90 12.53 6.86 -5.32
CA ASN A 90 11.78 8.10 -5.52
C ASN A 90 10.29 7.82 -5.82
N GLY A 91 9.38 8.49 -5.12
CA GLY A 91 7.94 8.28 -5.27
C GLY A 91 7.39 7.00 -4.66
N LYS A 92 8.21 6.15 -4.02
CA LYS A 92 7.72 4.95 -3.31
C LYS A 92 7.16 5.29 -1.93
N ILE A 93 6.21 4.50 -1.45
CA ILE A 93 5.62 4.67 -0.12
C ILE A 93 6.71 4.55 0.95
N LYS A 94 6.87 5.58 1.77
CA LYS A 94 7.78 5.62 2.90
C LYS A 94 7.10 5.16 4.19
N SER A 95 5.83 5.50 4.38
CA SER A 95 5.06 5.07 5.53
C SER A 95 3.55 5.11 5.27
N ILE A 96 2.81 4.31 6.03
CA ILE A 96 1.35 4.35 6.13
C ILE A 96 1.00 4.39 7.61
N GLY A 97 0.43 5.50 8.08
CA GLY A 97 0.18 5.74 9.49
C GLY A 97 1.49 5.67 10.30
N ASN A 98 1.52 4.78 11.29
CA ASN A 98 2.69 4.55 12.14
C ASN A 98 3.64 3.45 11.61
N LYS A 99 3.36 2.86 10.45
CA LYS A 99 4.19 1.79 9.87
C LYS A 99 5.11 2.36 8.80
N ASN A 100 6.40 2.25 9.03
CA ASN A 100 7.41 2.56 8.03
C ASN A 100 7.55 1.43 7.02
N VAL A 101 7.83 1.78 5.77
CA VAL A 101 8.15 0.84 4.69
C VAL A 101 9.61 1.05 4.33
N GLU A 102 10.43 0.02 4.54
CA GLU A 102 11.83 0.05 4.12
C GLU A 102 12.01 -0.69 2.80
N TYR A 103 13.03 -0.30 2.04
CA TYR A 103 13.40 -0.95 0.79
C TYR A 103 14.85 -1.43 0.83
N TYR A 104 15.14 -2.50 0.09
CA TYR A 104 16.50 -2.95 -0.10
C TYR A 104 17.28 -1.95 -0.95
N LEU A 105 18.45 -1.52 -0.44
CA LEU A 105 19.53 -0.94 -1.22
C LEU A 105 20.63 -1.99 -1.31
N SER A 106 20.76 -2.66 -2.45
CA SER A 106 21.71 -3.76 -2.63
C SER A 106 22.61 -3.55 -3.84
N ALA A 107 23.84 -4.03 -3.73
CA ALA A 107 24.72 -4.21 -4.89
C ALA A 107 24.30 -5.42 -5.75
N LEU A 108 23.46 -6.31 -5.21
CA LEU A 108 22.95 -7.47 -5.94
C LEU A 108 21.83 -7.04 -6.90
N PRO A 109 21.97 -7.34 -8.20
CA PRO A 109 20.91 -7.09 -9.17
C PRO A 109 19.61 -7.79 -8.74
N GLY A 110 18.47 -7.14 -8.97
CA GLY A 110 17.17 -7.78 -8.82
C GLY A 110 16.49 -7.66 -7.45
N ILE A 111 17.17 -7.17 -6.40
CA ILE A 111 16.51 -6.90 -5.10
C ILE A 111 16.45 -5.43 -4.70
N THR A 112 17.25 -4.56 -5.31
CA THR A 112 17.19 -3.12 -5.03
C THR A 112 15.81 -2.56 -5.36
N GLY A 113 15.27 -1.76 -4.43
CA GLY A 113 13.93 -1.20 -4.54
C GLY A 113 12.81 -2.14 -4.14
N LYS A 114 13.07 -3.40 -3.78
CA LYS A 114 12.04 -4.29 -3.21
C LYS A 114 11.79 -3.97 -1.74
N ILE A 115 10.55 -4.18 -1.27
CA ILE A 115 10.16 -3.94 0.13
C ILE A 115 10.96 -4.87 1.04
N LYS A 116 11.73 -4.28 1.96
CA LYS A 116 12.49 -4.98 2.99
C LYS A 116 11.66 -5.21 4.24
N SER A 117 10.86 -4.23 4.64
CA SER A 117 9.97 -4.35 5.81
C SER A 117 8.79 -3.40 5.73
N ILE A 118 7.74 -3.75 6.48
CA ILE A 118 6.58 -2.92 6.78
C ILE A 118 6.34 -3.02 8.29
N GLY A 119 6.67 -1.97 9.05
CA GLY A 119 6.68 -2.05 10.52
C GLY A 119 7.64 -3.14 11.01
N SER A 120 7.16 -4.06 11.85
CA SER A 120 7.94 -5.20 12.36
C SER A 120 7.98 -6.41 11.42
N VAL A 121 7.22 -6.37 10.32
CA VAL A 121 7.17 -7.44 9.32
C VAL A 121 8.32 -7.27 8.33
N LYS A 122 9.16 -8.29 8.19
CA LYS A 122 10.28 -8.33 7.24
C LYS A 122 10.00 -9.30 6.10
N PHE A 123 10.53 -8.95 4.93
CA PHE A 123 10.41 -9.75 3.71
C PHE A 123 11.80 -10.14 3.23
N GLU A 124 12.03 -11.43 3.07
CA GLU A 124 13.23 -11.94 2.41
C GLU A 124 12.90 -12.40 1.00
N TYR A 125 13.90 -12.36 0.13
CA TYR A 125 13.75 -12.74 -1.27
C TYR A 125 14.63 -13.93 -1.61
N ASN A 126 14.15 -14.75 -2.54
CA ASN A 126 14.96 -15.77 -3.17
C ASN A 126 16.00 -15.07 -4.04
N PHE A 127 17.26 -15.32 -3.73
CA PHE A 127 18.39 -14.92 -4.55
C PHE A 127 19.03 -16.21 -5.07
N SER A 128 18.75 -16.55 -6.32
CA SER A 128 19.17 -17.82 -6.92
C SER A 128 19.36 -17.67 -8.42
N ASN A 129 20.22 -18.49 -9.02
CA ASN A 129 20.38 -18.52 -10.48
C ASN A 129 19.16 -19.10 -11.23
N SER A 130 18.04 -19.38 -10.54
CA SER A 130 16.80 -19.84 -11.16
C SER A 130 15.90 -18.66 -11.50
N PRO A 131 15.65 -18.37 -12.79
CA PRO A 131 14.79 -17.26 -13.22
C PRO A 131 13.35 -17.38 -12.70
N GLN A 132 12.91 -18.59 -12.35
CA GLN A 132 11.54 -18.87 -11.91
C GLN A 132 11.28 -18.41 -10.47
N SER A 133 12.31 -18.31 -9.64
CA SER A 133 12.21 -17.94 -8.22
C SER A 133 12.97 -16.67 -7.87
N ASP A 134 13.93 -16.24 -8.68
CA ASP A 134 14.76 -15.08 -8.39
C ASP A 134 13.92 -13.81 -8.17
N GLY A 135 14.22 -13.09 -7.09
CA GLY A 135 13.51 -11.89 -6.68
C GLY A 135 12.08 -12.11 -6.16
N LYS A 136 11.58 -13.34 -6.03
CA LYS A 136 10.29 -13.63 -5.38
C LYS A 136 10.43 -13.68 -3.86
N VAL A 137 9.39 -13.29 -3.14
CA VAL A 137 9.33 -13.39 -1.67
C VAL A 137 9.59 -14.84 -1.27
N LYS A 138 10.57 -15.03 -0.39
CA LYS A 138 11.01 -16.32 0.16
C LYS A 138 10.42 -16.56 1.54
N SER A 139 10.47 -15.55 2.40
CA SER A 139 9.97 -15.63 3.77
C SER A 139 9.39 -14.29 4.21
N ILE A 140 8.42 -14.37 5.12
CA ILE A 140 7.82 -13.24 5.81
C ILE A 140 7.96 -13.53 7.29
N GLN A 141 8.60 -12.63 8.02
CA GLN A 141 8.90 -12.80 9.44
C GLN A 141 8.35 -11.61 10.21
N ASN A 142 7.69 -11.86 11.33
CA ASN A 142 7.30 -10.81 12.26
C ASN A 142 8.25 -10.86 13.45
N GLU A 143 9.12 -9.86 13.59
CA GLU A 143 10.08 -9.81 14.70
C GLU A 143 9.52 -9.13 15.96
N GLY A 144 8.22 -8.81 15.99
CA GLY A 144 7.52 -8.32 17.17
C GLY A 144 6.15 -8.98 17.35
N ASP A 145 5.47 -8.68 18.46
CA ASP A 145 4.08 -9.10 18.69
C ASP A 145 3.07 -8.21 17.93
N ASP A 146 3.38 -7.85 16.68
CA ASP A 146 2.45 -7.06 15.84
C ASP A 146 1.27 -7.95 15.42
N LEU A 147 0.12 -7.67 16.02
CA LEU A 147 -1.16 -8.33 15.74
C LEU A 147 -1.60 -8.18 14.28
N ASP A 148 -1.04 -7.23 13.53
CA ASP A 148 -1.39 -6.97 12.13
C ASP A 148 -0.58 -7.82 11.13
N SER A 149 0.11 -8.86 11.60
CA SER A 149 0.94 -9.75 10.76
C SER A 149 0.16 -10.76 9.93
N GLU A 150 -1.13 -10.98 10.22
CA GLU A 150 -1.99 -11.89 9.44
C GLU A 150 -2.20 -11.39 7.99
N ASP A 151 -2.21 -10.07 7.79
CA ASP A 151 -2.45 -9.42 6.48
C ASP A 151 -1.14 -8.98 5.78
N ALA A 152 0.02 -9.49 6.22
CA ALA A 152 1.33 -9.05 5.74
C ALA A 152 1.50 -9.14 4.21
N LEU A 153 0.98 -10.20 3.59
CA LEU A 153 1.11 -10.42 2.15
C LEU A 153 0.19 -9.49 1.34
N ASP A 154 -1.00 -9.18 1.87
CA ASP A 154 -1.93 -8.24 1.22
C ASP A 154 -1.37 -6.81 1.28
N ASN A 155 -0.82 -6.43 2.44
CA ASN A 155 -0.11 -5.16 2.61
C ASN A 155 1.07 -5.04 1.63
N TYR A 156 1.86 -6.11 1.49
CA TYR A 156 2.96 -6.18 0.55
C TYR A 156 2.50 -5.90 -0.89
N TYR A 157 1.53 -6.65 -1.39
CA TYR A 157 1.08 -6.52 -2.77
C TYR A 157 0.36 -5.21 -3.04
N LEU A 158 -0.35 -4.68 -2.04
CA LEU A 158 -0.96 -3.36 -2.11
C LEU A 158 0.10 -2.27 -2.29
N ILE A 159 1.12 -2.25 -1.42
CA ILE A 159 2.20 -1.26 -1.50
C ILE A 159 2.96 -1.39 -2.83
N GLU A 160 3.29 -2.61 -3.27
CA GLU A 160 3.89 -2.85 -4.58
C GLU A 160 3.04 -2.29 -5.72
N ARG A 161 1.71 -2.39 -5.62
CA ARG A 161 0.81 -1.84 -6.63
C ARG A 161 0.77 -0.30 -6.60
N LEU A 162 0.75 0.29 -5.41
CA LEU A 162 0.75 1.75 -5.25
C LEU A 162 2.07 2.38 -5.70
N ASN A 163 3.21 1.68 -5.51
CA ASN A 163 4.52 2.13 -5.99
C ASN A 163 4.66 2.14 -7.52
N ARG A 164 3.73 1.49 -8.25
CA ARG A 164 3.71 1.46 -9.72
C ARG A 164 2.83 2.55 -10.34
N GLN A 165 2.13 3.35 -9.52
CA GLN A 165 1.27 4.45 -9.97
C GLN A 165 2.07 5.73 -10.19
#